data_AF-A0A965E5F8-F1
#
_entry.id   AF-A0A965E5F8-F1
#
_cell.length_a   1.000
_cell.length_b   1.000
_cell.length_c   1.000
_cell.angle_alpha   90.00
_cell.angle_beta   90.00
_cell.angle_gamma   90.00
#
_symmetry.space_group_name_H-M   'P 1'
#
loop_
_entity.id
_entity.type
_entity.pdbx_description
1 polymer ?
#
loop_
_entity_poly.entity_id
_entity_poly.type
_entity_poly.pdbx_seq_one_letter_code
_entity_poly.pdbx_strand_id
1 'polypeptide(L)'
;PNASDGGAPLGTDWDLNTENLDAENFLLTGSDNGACTSPDSATSGGIGDRTSFGERSDTIMIIRIDPSSKQAAILSFPRDLWVNIADTTRQNRINSAFQSTDPNRLVATIKENFDIPVDHYVNINFCAFKEIVTAVDGVKVPFLFPTRDRKTGFNVATPGCINFDGDTALAYVRSRSGYRYFDPTTQEWREDPTGDLGRIKRQQDFLRRSMQRALDKGSKSLSVANNLLNAALKNVITDDELTPRGMLTLAQAMRDLNTQSIATYTIDSSPKRIGDMSVLIPSLKTDAMQEVLAIFQGRSPVVAQGASLRANNSSNFALASYRIGSVTLPAIARTTDGVVPPNDPACR
;
A
#
# COMPACT_ATOMS: atom_id res chain seq x y z
N PRO A 1 -37.76 -5.24 -21.17
CA PRO A 1 -38.21 -6.59 -20.77
C PRO A 1 -37.50 -7.02 -19.50
N ASN A 2 -38.29 -7.28 -18.45
CA ASN A 2 -37.87 -7.53 -17.08
C ASN A 2 -36.84 -8.65 -16.94
N ALA A 3 -35.76 -8.37 -16.21
CA ALA A 3 -35.12 -9.33 -15.33
C ALA A 3 -35.06 -8.68 -13.94
N SER A 4 -36.09 -8.99 -13.17
CA SER A 4 -36.14 -8.79 -11.72
C SER A 4 -35.12 -9.73 -11.09
N ASP A 5 -34.00 -9.20 -10.61
CA ASP A 5 -33.19 -9.93 -9.64
C ASP A 5 -33.60 -9.50 -8.24
N GLY A 6 -34.07 -10.48 -7.47
CA GLY A 6 -34.65 -10.30 -6.16
C GLY A 6 -33.59 -9.95 -5.14
N GLY A 7 -33.32 -8.65 -4.98
CA GLY A 7 -32.56 -8.13 -3.85
C GLY A 7 -33.34 -8.33 -2.56
N ALA A 8 -33.17 -9.47 -1.90
CA ALA A 8 -33.55 -9.63 -0.50
C ALA A 8 -32.86 -8.54 0.31
N PRO A 9 -33.52 -7.88 1.28
CA PRO A 9 -32.86 -6.94 2.16
C PRO A 9 -31.75 -7.70 2.89
N LEU A 10 -30.49 -7.28 2.72
CA LEU A 10 -29.40 -7.79 3.53
C LEU A 10 -29.75 -7.50 5.00
N GLY A 11 -29.90 -8.56 5.80
CA GLY A 11 -30.26 -8.47 7.21
C GLY A 11 -29.28 -7.58 7.98
N THR A 12 -29.75 -6.99 9.07
CA THR A 12 -28.98 -6.09 9.94
C THR A 12 -27.88 -6.79 10.75
N ASP A 13 -27.72 -8.10 10.59
CA ASP A 13 -26.75 -8.93 11.28
C ASP A 13 -25.66 -9.40 10.31
N TRP A 14 -24.42 -9.47 10.80
CA TRP A 14 -23.26 -9.96 10.06
C TRP A 14 -23.33 -11.48 9.86
N ASP A 15 -24.37 -11.98 9.19
CA ASP A 15 -24.56 -13.40 8.89
C ASP A 15 -23.99 -13.75 7.51
N LEU A 16 -22.72 -13.41 7.27
CA LEU A 16 -21.96 -13.89 6.11
C LEU A 16 -21.16 -15.11 6.53
N ASN A 17 -21.13 -16.13 5.66
CA ASN A 17 -20.31 -17.30 5.88
C ASN A 17 -18.83 -16.92 5.72
N THR A 18 -18.11 -16.85 6.84
CA THR A 18 -16.66 -16.60 6.90
C THR A 18 -15.85 -17.89 7.12
N GLU A 19 -16.50 -19.06 7.10
CA GLU A 19 -15.81 -20.34 7.27
C GLU A 19 -15.06 -20.72 5.99
N ASN A 20 -13.83 -21.24 6.13
CA ASN A 20 -13.01 -21.78 5.04
C ASN A 20 -12.63 -20.79 3.93
N LEU A 21 -12.44 -19.51 4.26
CA LEU A 21 -11.83 -18.56 3.33
C LEU A 21 -10.33 -18.84 3.20
N ASP A 22 -9.87 -19.01 1.97
CA ASP A 22 -8.46 -19.21 1.64
C ASP A 22 -7.67 -17.90 1.67
N ALA A 23 -6.34 -18.02 1.72
CA ALA A 23 -5.45 -16.86 1.68
C ALA A 23 -5.19 -16.40 0.24
N GLU A 24 -5.61 -15.17 -0.07
CA GLU A 24 -5.63 -14.60 -1.42
C GLU A 24 -4.66 -13.42 -1.58
N ASN A 25 -4.19 -13.23 -2.81
CA ASN A 25 -3.33 -12.13 -3.25
C ASN A 25 -4.12 -11.14 -4.10
N PHE A 26 -4.27 -9.92 -3.59
CA PHE A 26 -4.90 -8.79 -4.26
C PHE A 26 -3.83 -7.92 -4.91
N LEU A 27 -3.74 -7.92 -6.24
CA LEU A 27 -2.90 -7.01 -6.99
C LEU A 27 -3.54 -5.62 -7.04
N LEU A 28 -2.98 -4.70 -6.27
CA LEU A 28 -3.35 -3.30 -6.24
C LEU A 28 -2.45 -2.47 -7.17
N THR A 29 -3.08 -1.72 -8.07
CA THR A 29 -2.40 -0.79 -8.97
C THR A 29 -2.94 0.63 -8.87
N GLY A 30 -2.06 1.62 -9.04
CA GLY A 30 -2.43 3.04 -9.04
C GLY A 30 -2.24 3.67 -10.41
N SER A 31 -3.30 4.21 -11.01
CA SER A 31 -3.25 4.91 -12.29
C SER A 31 -3.36 6.43 -12.12
N ASP A 32 -2.68 7.18 -12.99
CA ASP A 32 -2.71 8.64 -13.04
C ASP A 32 -3.71 9.17 -14.09
N ASN A 33 -4.48 8.28 -14.71
CA ASN A 33 -5.52 8.59 -15.67
C ASN A 33 -6.84 8.95 -14.95
N GLY A 34 -7.61 9.88 -15.51
CA GLY A 34 -8.87 10.32 -14.90
C GLY A 34 -8.67 11.45 -13.87
N ALA A 35 -8.21 12.61 -14.34
CA ALA A 35 -7.92 13.76 -13.49
C ALA A 35 -9.19 14.32 -12.79
N CYS A 36 -9.50 13.84 -11.58
CA CYS A 36 -10.40 14.53 -10.63
C CYS A 36 -9.64 15.53 -9.77
N THR A 37 -8.86 16.38 -10.43
CA THR A 37 -8.01 17.38 -9.76
C THR A 37 -8.44 18.73 -10.26
N SER A 38 -8.87 19.62 -9.37
CA SER A 38 -9.09 21.02 -9.74
C SER A 38 -7.74 21.61 -10.12
N PRO A 39 -7.57 22.19 -11.33
CA PRO A 39 -6.32 22.85 -11.72
C PRO A 39 -5.86 23.91 -10.72
N ASP A 40 -6.81 24.51 -9.99
CA ASP A 40 -6.57 25.56 -9.00
C ASP A 40 -6.25 25.02 -7.59
N SER A 41 -6.29 23.70 -7.38
CA SER A 41 -5.95 23.14 -6.07
C SER A 41 -4.45 23.28 -5.78
N ALA A 42 -4.13 23.73 -4.57
CA ALA A 42 -2.76 23.82 -4.07
C ALA A 42 -2.00 22.48 -4.11
N THR A 43 -2.72 21.35 -4.17
CA THR A 43 -2.20 19.97 -4.19
C THR A 43 -2.22 19.31 -5.57
N SER A 44 -2.58 20.04 -6.63
CA SER A 44 -2.58 19.54 -8.01
C SER A 44 -1.19 19.54 -8.66
N GLY A 45 -0.15 19.92 -7.91
CA GLY A 45 1.22 20.00 -8.41
C GLY A 45 1.69 18.72 -9.10
N GLY A 46 2.32 18.87 -10.26
CA GLY A 46 2.87 17.77 -11.04
C GLY A 46 1.83 16.80 -11.62
N ILE A 47 0.53 17.11 -11.54
CA ILE A 47 -0.56 16.44 -12.26
C ILE A 47 -0.70 17.20 -13.58
N GLY A 48 0.19 16.91 -14.54
CA GLY A 48 0.05 17.45 -15.90
C GLY A 48 -1.06 16.75 -16.68
N ASP A 49 -1.35 17.23 -17.90
CA ASP A 49 -2.15 16.46 -18.85
C ASP A 49 -1.37 15.21 -19.27
N ARG A 50 -1.93 14.04 -18.93
CA ARG A 50 -1.33 12.73 -19.20
C ARG A 50 -2.12 11.91 -20.21
N THR A 51 -3.16 12.50 -20.81
CA THR A 51 -4.01 11.82 -21.80
C THR A 51 -3.25 11.32 -23.04
N SER A 52 -2.10 11.94 -23.34
CA SER A 52 -1.22 11.57 -24.47
C SER A 52 -0.05 10.65 -24.11
N PHE A 53 0.16 10.34 -22.83
CA PHE A 53 1.20 9.43 -22.37
C PHE A 53 0.52 8.10 -22.04
N GLY A 54 0.83 7.03 -22.79
CA GLY A 54 0.24 5.70 -22.56
C GLY A 54 0.27 5.28 -21.09
N GLU A 55 -0.69 4.45 -20.68
CA GLU A 55 -0.95 4.15 -19.27
C GLU A 55 0.28 3.56 -18.59
N ARG A 56 0.66 4.11 -17.43
CA ARG A 56 1.72 3.56 -16.59
C ARG A 56 1.26 3.61 -15.15
N SER A 57 1.42 2.49 -14.46
CA SER A 57 1.20 2.48 -13.02
C SER A 57 2.45 2.94 -12.28
N ASP A 58 2.24 3.90 -11.39
CA ASP A 58 3.26 4.38 -10.47
C ASP A 58 3.27 3.62 -9.15
N THR A 59 2.27 2.76 -8.93
CA THR A 59 2.05 1.97 -7.72
C THR A 59 1.68 0.55 -8.11
N ILE A 60 2.54 -0.42 -7.85
CA ILE A 60 2.25 -1.84 -8.08
C ILE A 60 2.54 -2.55 -6.77
N MET A 61 1.52 -3.14 -6.14
CA MET A 61 1.68 -3.89 -4.91
C MET A 61 0.71 -5.04 -4.82
N ILE A 62 1.10 -6.09 -4.09
CA ILE A 62 0.22 -7.19 -3.73
C ILE A 62 -0.08 -7.10 -2.25
N ILE A 63 -1.35 -7.20 -1.90
CA ILE A 63 -1.81 -7.41 -0.53
C ILE A 63 -2.18 -8.88 -0.43
N ARG A 64 -1.43 -9.64 0.37
CA ARG A 64 -1.84 -11.00 0.74
C ARG A 64 -2.69 -10.93 1.99
N ILE A 65 -3.90 -11.47 1.93
CA ILE A 65 -4.84 -11.50 3.05
C ILE A 65 -5.10 -12.96 3.41
N ASP A 66 -4.95 -13.29 4.69
CA ASP A 66 -5.21 -14.62 5.23
C ASP A 66 -6.31 -14.50 6.30
N PRO A 67 -7.58 -14.78 5.95
CA PRO A 67 -8.70 -14.71 6.88
C PRO A 67 -8.62 -15.77 7.98
N SER A 68 -8.00 -16.92 7.71
CA SER A 68 -7.88 -18.02 8.68
C SER A 68 -6.99 -17.64 9.86
N SER A 69 -5.88 -16.94 9.59
CA SER A 69 -4.96 -16.46 10.62
C SER A 69 -5.18 -15.01 11.02
N LYS A 70 -6.13 -14.30 10.37
CA LYS A 70 -6.42 -12.87 10.53
C LYS A 70 -5.20 -11.99 10.32
N GLN A 71 -4.38 -12.33 9.32
CA GLN A 71 -3.15 -11.62 9.01
C GLN A 71 -3.15 -11.09 7.58
N ALA A 72 -2.35 -10.05 7.34
CA ALA A 72 -2.11 -9.55 6.00
C ALA A 72 -0.66 -9.10 5.85
N ALA A 73 -0.15 -9.15 4.62
CA ALA A 73 1.16 -8.63 4.25
C ALA A 73 1.06 -7.85 2.94
N ILE A 74 1.90 -6.83 2.78
CA ILE A 74 1.97 -5.99 1.59
C ILE A 74 3.35 -6.15 0.96
N LEU A 75 3.40 -6.45 -0.34
CA LEU A 75 4.64 -6.47 -1.13
C LEU A 75 4.53 -5.44 -2.26
N SER A 76 5.40 -4.43 -2.22
CA SER A 76 5.48 -3.44 -3.29
C SER A 76 6.54 -3.81 -4.33
N PHE A 77 6.20 -3.58 -5.59
CA PHE A 77 7.06 -3.73 -6.75
C PHE A 77 7.45 -2.32 -7.23
N PRO A 78 8.71 -1.90 -7.07
CA PRO A 78 9.16 -0.65 -7.65
C PRO A 78 8.85 -0.59 -9.15
N ARG A 79 8.23 0.50 -9.61
CA ARG A 79 7.75 0.62 -11.00
C ARG A 79 8.84 0.45 -12.06
N ASP A 80 10.10 0.72 -11.67
CA ASP A 80 11.28 0.69 -12.53
C ASP A 80 12.02 -0.67 -12.47
N LEU A 81 11.45 -1.72 -11.85
CA LEU A 81 12.01 -3.08 -11.87
C LEU A 81 12.16 -3.58 -13.30
N TRP A 82 13.36 -4.02 -13.68
CA TRP A 82 13.66 -4.59 -14.98
C TRP A 82 13.35 -6.09 -14.98
N VAL A 83 12.34 -6.48 -15.76
CA VAL A 83 11.75 -7.83 -15.77
C VAL A 83 11.45 -8.28 -17.19
N ASN A 84 11.23 -9.59 -17.38
CA ASN A 84 10.63 -10.09 -18.61
C ASN A 84 9.18 -9.62 -18.68
N ILE A 85 8.73 -9.12 -19.83
CA ILE A 85 7.31 -8.73 -20.00
C ILE A 85 6.59 -9.90 -20.64
N ALA A 86 5.57 -10.42 -19.94
CA ALA A 86 4.77 -11.54 -20.39
C ALA A 86 4.15 -11.29 -21.77
N ASP A 87 3.93 -12.37 -22.52
CA ASP A 87 3.48 -12.34 -23.92
C ASP A 87 4.42 -11.60 -24.88
N THR A 88 5.68 -11.38 -24.49
CA THR A 88 6.71 -10.78 -25.34
C THR A 88 8.05 -11.50 -25.15
N THR A 89 8.97 -11.30 -26.10
CA THR A 89 10.37 -11.76 -25.97
C THR A 89 11.28 -10.70 -25.34
N ARG A 90 10.72 -9.61 -24.83
CA ARG A 90 11.47 -8.41 -24.41
C ARG A 90 11.49 -8.25 -22.90
N GLN A 91 12.56 -7.62 -22.43
CA GLN A 91 12.63 -7.08 -21.08
C GLN A 91 12.29 -5.60 -21.09
N ASN A 92 11.63 -5.14 -20.04
CA ASN A 92 11.37 -3.73 -19.81
C ASN A 92 11.15 -3.46 -18.32
N ARG A 93 10.89 -2.21 -17.97
CA ARG A 93 10.36 -1.86 -16.65
C ARG A 93 8.99 -2.48 -16.45
N ILE A 94 8.73 -3.02 -15.26
CA ILE A 94 7.48 -3.72 -14.91
C ILE A 94 6.25 -2.84 -15.15
N ASN A 95 6.34 -1.52 -14.95
CA ASN A 95 5.22 -0.62 -15.21
C ASN A 95 4.80 -0.51 -16.68
N SER A 96 5.60 -1.01 -17.62
CA SER A 96 5.21 -1.10 -19.02
C SER A 96 4.25 -2.27 -19.31
N ALA A 97 4.12 -3.23 -18.39
CA ALA A 97 3.14 -4.30 -18.47
C ALA A 97 1.74 -3.85 -18.01
N PHE A 98 1.62 -2.66 -17.43
CA PHE A 98 0.38 -2.14 -16.89
C PHE A 98 -0.55 -1.62 -17.99
N GLN A 99 -1.81 -2.03 -17.89
CA GLN A 99 -2.95 -1.43 -18.57
C GLN A 99 -4.13 -1.50 -17.59
N SER A 100 -4.79 -0.37 -17.35
CA SER A 100 -5.77 -0.23 -16.28
C SER A 100 -6.98 -1.16 -16.45
N THR A 101 -7.47 -1.29 -17.69
CA THR A 101 -8.65 -2.10 -18.06
C THR A 101 -8.30 -3.51 -18.55
N ASP A 102 -7.02 -3.87 -18.63
CA ASP A 102 -6.56 -5.21 -19.01
C ASP A 102 -5.36 -5.61 -18.15
N PRO A 103 -5.60 -6.16 -16.94
CA PRO A 103 -4.54 -6.48 -16.00
C PRO A 103 -3.72 -7.71 -16.40
N ASN A 104 -4.16 -8.48 -17.40
CA ASN A 104 -3.65 -9.82 -17.70
C ASN A 104 -2.14 -9.83 -17.94
N ARG A 105 -1.62 -8.86 -18.71
CA ARG A 105 -0.18 -8.77 -18.97
C ARG A 105 0.63 -8.50 -17.70
N LEU A 106 0.15 -7.63 -16.82
CA LEU A 106 0.84 -7.35 -15.56
C LEU A 106 0.78 -8.55 -14.62
N VAL A 107 -0.37 -9.20 -14.52
CA VAL A 107 -0.57 -10.43 -13.72
C VAL A 107 0.38 -11.53 -14.21
N ALA A 108 0.39 -11.81 -15.51
CA ALA A 108 1.29 -12.80 -16.10
C ALA A 108 2.76 -12.41 -15.92
N THR A 109 3.11 -11.13 -16.07
CA THR A 109 4.47 -10.63 -15.82
C THR A 109 4.90 -10.89 -14.37
N ILE A 110 4.01 -10.66 -13.40
CA ILE A 110 4.30 -10.94 -11.99
C ILE A 110 4.48 -12.46 -11.77
N LYS A 111 3.59 -13.27 -12.34
CA LYS A 111 3.67 -14.74 -12.23
C LYS A 111 4.97 -15.28 -12.84
N GLU A 112 5.34 -14.88 -14.04
CA GLU A 112 6.54 -15.36 -14.73
C GLU A 112 7.85 -14.98 -14.01
N ASN A 113 7.92 -13.77 -13.43
CA ASN A 113 9.16 -13.27 -12.84
C ASN A 113 9.32 -13.60 -11.35
N PHE A 114 8.21 -13.75 -10.62
CA PHE A 114 8.22 -13.91 -9.15
C PHE A 114 7.47 -15.15 -8.66
N ASP A 115 6.82 -15.90 -9.56
CA ASP A 115 5.99 -17.09 -9.25
C ASP A 115 4.80 -16.80 -8.31
N ILE A 116 4.42 -15.53 -8.15
CA ILE A 116 3.32 -15.12 -7.28
C ILE A 116 1.99 -15.25 -8.05
N PRO A 117 1.03 -16.06 -7.58
CA PRO A 117 -0.32 -16.05 -8.13
C PRO A 117 -1.04 -14.75 -7.73
N VAL A 118 -1.91 -14.24 -8.61
CA VAL A 118 -2.79 -13.11 -8.32
C VAL A 118 -4.21 -13.65 -8.40
N ASP A 119 -4.97 -13.49 -7.32
CA ASP A 119 -6.34 -13.98 -7.21
C ASP A 119 -7.33 -12.88 -7.58
N HIS A 120 -7.04 -11.63 -7.17
CA HIS A 120 -7.88 -10.48 -7.48
C HIS A 120 -7.06 -9.28 -7.94
N TYR A 121 -7.66 -8.42 -8.75
CA TYR A 121 -7.08 -7.19 -9.27
C TYR A 121 -7.91 -5.98 -8.86
N VAL A 122 -7.22 -4.91 -8.46
CA VAL A 122 -7.82 -3.64 -8.10
C VAL A 122 -7.00 -2.50 -8.70
N ASN A 123 -7.60 -1.70 -9.58
CA ASN A 123 -7.01 -0.44 -10.05
C ASN A 123 -7.69 0.76 -9.40
N ILE A 124 -6.88 1.61 -8.78
CA ILE A 124 -7.31 2.84 -8.15
C ILE A 124 -6.70 4.02 -8.91
N ASN A 125 -7.56 4.79 -9.58
CA ASN A 125 -7.15 6.06 -10.16
C ASN A 125 -7.21 7.21 -9.12
N PHE A 126 -6.79 8.41 -9.51
CA PHE A 126 -6.79 9.56 -8.59
C PHE A 126 -8.20 9.94 -8.09
N CYS A 127 -9.24 9.83 -8.93
CA CYS A 127 -10.63 10.06 -8.51
C CYS A 127 -11.04 9.09 -7.41
N ALA A 128 -10.90 7.80 -7.68
CA ALA A 128 -11.23 6.72 -6.75
C ALA A 128 -10.47 6.87 -5.44
N PHE A 129 -9.17 7.14 -5.51
CA PHE A 129 -8.36 7.36 -4.32
C PHE A 129 -8.93 8.47 -3.43
N LYS A 130 -9.24 9.64 -4.01
CA LYS A 130 -9.79 10.77 -3.27
C LYS A 130 -11.16 10.45 -2.67
N GLU A 131 -12.03 9.79 -3.42
CA GLU A 131 -13.36 9.40 -2.95
C GLU A 131 -13.29 8.37 -1.82
N ILE A 132 -12.41 7.36 -1.93
CA ILE A 132 -12.18 6.36 -0.87
C ILE A 132 -11.72 7.05 0.41
N VAL A 133 -10.73 7.94 0.33
CA VAL A 133 -10.23 8.70 1.49
C VAL A 133 -11.35 9.56 2.10
N THR A 134 -12.16 10.20 1.26
CA THR A 134 -13.30 11.01 1.71
C THR A 134 -14.37 10.14 2.38
N ALA A 135 -14.67 8.96 1.84
CA ALA A 135 -15.66 8.04 2.36
C ALA A 135 -15.31 7.50 3.76
N VAL A 136 -14.01 7.43 4.09
CA VAL A 136 -13.54 7.10 5.44
C VAL A 136 -13.40 8.31 6.38
N ASP A 137 -13.86 9.50 5.97
CA ASP A 137 -13.71 10.81 6.64
C ASP A 137 -12.25 11.27 6.81
N GLY A 138 -11.41 10.92 5.85
CA GLY A 138 -9.98 11.22 5.86
C GLY A 138 -9.15 10.21 6.66
N VAL A 139 -7.83 10.34 6.53
CA VAL A 139 -6.84 9.43 7.13
C VAL A 139 -5.81 10.25 7.90
N LYS A 140 -5.61 9.89 9.17
CA LYS A 140 -4.68 10.57 10.07
C LYS A 140 -3.24 10.09 9.87
N VAL A 141 -2.29 11.02 9.72
CA VAL A 141 -0.85 10.74 9.57
C VAL A 141 -0.03 11.61 10.55
N PRO A 142 0.87 11.01 11.35
CA PRO A 142 1.69 11.73 12.33
C PRO A 142 2.97 12.27 11.72
N PHE A 143 3.25 13.55 11.96
CA PHE A 143 4.49 14.22 11.56
C PHE A 143 5.25 14.73 12.78
N LEU A 144 6.54 14.42 12.83
CA LEU A 144 7.44 14.95 13.87
C LEU A 144 7.85 16.39 13.59
N PHE A 145 7.87 16.78 12.31
CA PHE A 145 8.39 18.05 11.84
C PHE A 145 7.48 18.63 10.75
N PRO A 146 7.47 19.96 10.57
CA PRO A 146 6.91 20.56 9.37
C PRO A 146 7.48 19.87 8.13
N THR A 147 6.60 19.50 7.22
CA THR A 147 6.94 18.65 6.07
C THR A 147 6.26 19.20 4.82
N ARG A 148 6.93 19.20 3.68
CA ARG A 148 6.36 19.71 2.42
C ARG A 148 6.94 19.00 1.21
N ASP A 149 6.18 19.03 0.12
CA ASP A 149 6.65 18.73 -1.22
C ASP A 149 6.16 19.81 -2.18
N ARG A 150 7.09 20.63 -2.69
CA ARG A 150 6.76 21.73 -3.60
C ARG A 150 6.30 21.26 -4.98
N LYS A 151 6.61 20.02 -5.37
CA LYS A 151 6.24 19.45 -6.66
C LYS A 151 4.81 18.93 -6.65
N THR A 152 4.38 18.31 -5.54
CA THR A 152 2.99 17.84 -5.40
C THR A 152 2.09 18.88 -4.75
N GLY A 153 2.65 19.88 -4.08
CA GLY A 153 1.89 20.85 -3.28
C GLY A 153 1.56 20.36 -1.87
N PHE A 154 2.06 19.19 -1.48
CA PHE A 154 1.89 18.67 -0.12
C PHE A 154 2.53 19.62 0.90
N ASN A 155 1.81 19.95 1.98
CA ASN A 155 2.31 20.84 3.01
C ASN A 155 1.66 20.55 4.38
N VAL A 156 2.51 20.27 5.36
CA VAL A 156 2.20 20.14 6.79
C VAL A 156 3.01 21.21 7.50
N ALA A 157 2.33 22.28 7.95
CA ALA A 157 2.99 23.43 8.55
C ALA A 157 3.43 23.17 10.00
N THR A 158 2.72 22.32 10.73
CA THR A 158 2.96 22.04 12.15
C THR A 158 3.10 20.54 12.39
N PRO A 159 4.02 20.09 13.26
CA PRO A 159 4.05 18.72 13.76
C PRO A 159 2.72 18.31 14.39
N GLY A 160 2.46 17.01 14.42
CA GLY A 160 1.28 16.42 15.04
C GLY A 160 0.59 15.42 14.14
N CYS A 161 -0.59 14.97 14.57
CA CYS A 161 -1.43 14.07 13.82
C CYS A 161 -2.36 14.85 12.90
N ILE A 162 -2.09 14.81 11.59
CA ILE A 162 -2.83 15.59 10.60
C ILE A 162 -3.82 14.69 9.89
N ASN A 163 -5.10 15.08 9.84
CA ASN A 163 -6.11 14.36 9.07
C ASN A 163 -6.03 14.79 7.60
N PHE A 164 -5.75 13.84 6.72
CA PHE A 164 -5.70 14.08 5.28
C PHE A 164 -7.06 13.82 4.66
N ASP A 165 -7.60 14.85 4.00
CA ASP A 165 -8.65 14.68 3.00
C ASP A 165 -8.09 14.03 1.72
N GLY A 166 -8.96 13.74 0.76
CA GLY A 166 -8.55 13.07 -0.48
C GLY A 166 -7.44 13.82 -1.23
N ASP A 167 -7.51 15.15 -1.30
CA ASP A 167 -6.55 15.98 -2.01
C ASP A 167 -5.17 16.00 -1.33
N THR A 168 -5.14 16.19 -0.01
CA THR A 168 -3.91 16.19 0.77
C THR A 168 -3.27 14.80 0.80
N ALA A 169 -4.09 13.75 0.95
CA ALA A 169 -3.64 12.36 0.89
C ALA A 169 -3.01 12.05 -0.47
N LEU A 170 -3.62 12.50 -1.57
CA LEU A 170 -3.13 12.25 -2.91
C LEU A 170 -1.76 12.93 -3.12
N ALA A 171 -1.62 14.18 -2.69
CA ALA A 171 -0.33 14.87 -2.75
C ALA A 171 0.75 14.23 -1.89
N TYR A 172 0.37 13.65 -0.73
CA TYR A 172 1.27 12.92 0.15
C TYR A 172 1.80 11.63 -0.49
N VAL A 173 0.92 10.76 -0.98
CA VAL A 173 1.31 9.45 -1.56
C VAL A 173 2.00 9.57 -2.92
N ARG A 174 1.81 10.70 -3.62
CA ARG A 174 2.54 11.04 -4.86
C ARG A 174 3.92 11.65 -4.59
N SER A 175 4.17 12.13 -3.38
CA SER A 175 5.40 12.83 -3.04
C SER A 175 6.62 11.93 -3.23
N ARG A 176 7.65 12.46 -3.92
CA ARG A 176 8.84 11.72 -4.34
C ARG A 176 10.09 12.56 -4.11
N SER A 177 10.62 13.19 -5.17
CA SER A 177 11.85 13.99 -5.14
C SER A 177 11.63 15.45 -4.75
N GLY A 178 10.46 15.82 -4.26
CA GLY A 178 10.21 17.14 -3.69
C GLY A 178 10.01 17.10 -2.18
N TYR A 179 9.95 15.91 -1.57
CA TYR A 179 9.66 15.72 -0.15
C TYR A 179 10.80 16.28 0.71
N ARG A 180 10.43 17.16 1.64
CA ARG A 180 11.34 17.82 2.57
C ARG A 180 10.72 17.90 3.94
N TYR A 181 11.54 17.77 4.97
CA TYR A 181 11.18 18.02 6.36
C TYR A 181 12.09 19.09 6.97
N PHE A 182 11.59 19.81 7.97
CA PHE A 182 12.37 20.81 8.69
C PHE A 182 13.19 20.12 9.79
N ASP A 183 14.52 20.26 9.74
CA ASP A 183 15.41 19.80 10.81
C ASP A 183 15.55 20.90 11.86
N PRO A 184 15.01 20.71 13.09
CA PRO A 184 15.10 21.72 14.14
C PRO A 184 16.52 21.90 14.68
N THR A 185 17.44 20.95 14.43
CA THR A 185 18.83 21.04 14.90
C THR A 185 19.62 22.01 14.03
N THR A 186 19.46 21.91 12.70
CA THR A 186 20.16 22.79 11.75
C THR A 186 19.34 23.99 11.31
N GLN A 187 18.05 24.04 11.67
CA GLN A 187 17.10 25.09 11.25
C GLN A 187 16.93 25.15 9.72
N GLU A 188 17.05 24.01 9.04
CA GLU A 188 17.03 23.92 7.58
C GLU A 188 16.02 22.90 7.07
N TRP A 189 15.55 23.11 5.85
CA TRP A 189 14.75 22.12 5.13
C TRP A 189 15.66 21.07 4.50
N ARG A 190 15.55 19.83 4.98
CA ARG A 190 16.27 18.68 4.43
C ARG A 190 15.43 17.93 3.43
N GLU A 191 16.05 17.51 2.34
CA GLU A 191 15.44 16.63 1.34
C GLU A 191 15.48 15.18 1.80
N ASP A 192 14.38 14.45 1.57
CA ASP A 192 14.35 13.01 1.74
C ASP A 192 15.15 12.34 0.61
N PRO A 193 16.30 11.71 0.91
CA PRO A 193 17.18 11.15 -0.11
C PRO A 193 16.66 9.83 -0.68
N THR A 194 15.57 9.27 -0.13
CA THR A 194 15.10 7.93 -0.49
C THR A 194 14.28 7.89 -1.78
N GLY A 195 13.83 9.05 -2.27
CA GLY A 195 13.18 9.18 -3.57
C GLY A 195 11.98 8.25 -3.74
N ASP A 196 12.07 7.30 -4.67
CA ASP A 196 10.99 6.35 -4.95
C ASP A 196 10.72 5.37 -3.80
N LEU A 197 11.79 4.96 -3.09
CA LEU A 197 11.65 4.06 -1.94
C LEU A 197 10.90 4.76 -0.80
N GLY A 198 11.13 6.05 -0.59
CA GLY A 198 10.36 6.86 0.36
C GLY A 198 8.90 6.96 -0.02
N ARG A 199 8.61 7.14 -1.32
CA ARG A 199 7.24 7.14 -1.84
C ARG A 199 6.54 5.80 -1.59
N ILE A 200 7.19 4.68 -1.89
CA ILE A 200 6.65 3.34 -1.63
C ILE A 200 6.34 3.16 -0.13
N LYS A 201 7.25 3.55 0.77
CA LYS A 201 7.01 3.49 2.22
C LYS A 201 5.80 4.31 2.65
N ARG A 202 5.65 5.54 2.13
CA ARG A 202 4.48 6.39 2.40
C ARG A 202 3.18 5.77 1.89
N GLN A 203 3.20 5.15 0.71
CA GLN A 203 2.04 4.45 0.16
C GLN A 203 1.64 3.26 1.03
N GLN A 204 2.61 2.45 1.48
CA GLN A 204 2.37 1.32 2.37
C GLN A 204 1.83 1.74 3.74
N ASP A 205 2.43 2.75 4.36
CA ASP A 205 1.97 3.33 5.63
C ASP A 205 0.55 3.92 5.49
N PHE A 206 0.31 4.68 4.42
CA PHE A 206 -1.00 5.28 4.16
C PHE A 206 -2.07 4.22 3.91
N LEU A 207 -1.76 3.15 3.15
CA LEU A 207 -2.67 2.03 2.93
C LEU A 207 -3.04 1.35 4.25
N ARG A 208 -2.06 1.06 5.12
CA ARG A 208 -2.32 0.46 6.44
C ARG A 208 -3.23 1.32 7.31
N ARG A 209 -2.99 2.64 7.33
CA ARG A 209 -3.84 3.60 8.06
C ARG A 209 -5.24 3.69 7.47
N SER A 210 -5.34 3.64 6.14
CA SER A 210 -6.63 3.62 5.43
C SER A 210 -7.43 2.35 5.77
N MET A 211 -6.76 1.19 5.82
CA MET A 211 -7.37 -0.08 6.26
C MET A 211 -7.85 0.02 7.72
N GLN A 212 -7.03 0.56 8.62
CA GLN A 212 -7.44 0.73 10.03
C GLN A 212 -8.69 1.60 10.12
N ARG A 213 -8.67 2.75 9.43
CA ARG A 213 -9.79 3.69 9.43
C ARG A 213 -11.06 3.07 8.84
N ALA A 214 -10.94 2.30 7.75
CA ALA A 214 -12.04 1.60 7.13
C ALA A 214 -12.64 0.53 8.07
N LEU A 215 -11.81 -0.24 8.78
CA LEU A 215 -12.25 -1.23 9.77
C LEU A 215 -12.92 -0.55 10.98
N ASP A 216 -12.33 0.53 11.51
CA ASP A 216 -12.90 1.29 12.63
C ASP A 216 -14.27 1.90 12.30
N LYS A 217 -14.44 2.39 11.06
CA LYS A 217 -15.71 2.96 10.60
C LYS A 217 -16.71 1.87 10.24
N GLY A 218 -16.29 0.84 9.51
CA GLY A 218 -17.11 -0.26 9.02
C GLY A 218 -17.61 -1.19 10.13
N SER A 219 -16.83 -1.39 11.18
CA SER A 219 -17.21 -2.21 12.35
C SER A 219 -18.42 -1.65 13.13
N LYS A 220 -18.81 -0.39 12.88
CA LYS A 220 -19.99 0.23 13.51
C LYS A 220 -21.30 -0.46 13.14
N SER A 221 -21.45 -0.85 11.87
CA SER A 221 -22.61 -1.62 11.38
C SER A 221 -22.39 -2.11 9.95
N LEU A 222 -23.09 -3.17 9.56
CA LEU A 222 -23.05 -3.69 8.20
C LEU A 222 -23.51 -2.65 7.15
N SER A 223 -24.48 -1.79 7.49
CA SER A 223 -24.91 -0.70 6.60
C SER A 223 -23.80 0.31 6.35
N VAL A 224 -23.03 0.68 7.39
CA VAL A 224 -21.88 1.59 7.24
C VAL A 224 -20.77 0.93 6.41
N ALA A 225 -20.48 -0.36 6.64
CA ALA A 225 -19.53 -1.11 5.85
C ALA A 225 -19.94 -1.19 4.37
N ASN A 226 -21.21 -1.49 4.08
CA ASN A 226 -21.75 -1.54 2.73
C ASN A 226 -21.72 -0.17 2.04
N ASN A 227 -22.07 0.91 2.75
CA ASN A 227 -22.01 2.27 2.20
C ASN A 227 -20.56 2.68 1.88
N LEU A 228 -19.62 2.33 2.75
CA LEU A 228 -18.20 2.58 2.52
C LEU A 228 -17.70 1.78 1.31
N LEU A 229 -18.07 0.50 1.21
CA LEU A 229 -17.70 -0.36 0.08
C LEU A 229 -18.27 0.19 -1.23
N ASN A 230 -19.56 0.53 -1.28
CA ASN A 230 -20.19 1.07 -2.48
C ASN A 230 -19.56 2.40 -2.92
N ALA A 231 -19.20 3.25 -1.96
CA ALA A 231 -18.46 4.48 -2.25
C ALA A 231 -17.06 4.19 -2.80
N ALA A 232 -16.36 3.20 -2.24
CA ALA A 232 -15.04 2.80 -2.70
C ALA A 232 -15.07 2.19 -4.11
N LEU A 233 -16.04 1.32 -4.40
CA LEU A 233 -16.12 0.60 -5.68
C LEU A 233 -16.59 1.46 -6.85
N LYS A 234 -17.29 2.57 -6.60
CA LYS A 234 -17.89 3.42 -7.64
C LYS A 234 -16.91 3.81 -8.76
N ASN A 235 -15.64 4.03 -8.42
CA ASN A 235 -14.62 4.53 -9.35
C ASN A 235 -13.39 3.62 -9.45
N VAL A 236 -13.44 2.44 -8.84
CA VAL A 236 -12.38 1.44 -8.86
C VAL A 236 -12.66 0.44 -9.96
N ILE A 237 -11.62 0.00 -10.67
CA ILE A 237 -11.72 -1.12 -11.61
C ILE A 237 -11.30 -2.37 -10.85
N THR A 238 -12.13 -3.40 -10.84
CA THR A 238 -11.82 -4.71 -10.26
C THR A 238 -11.89 -5.80 -11.32
N ASP A 239 -11.38 -6.99 -11.01
CA ASP A 239 -11.77 -8.20 -11.74
C ASP A 239 -13.25 -8.56 -11.54
N ASP A 240 -13.73 -9.51 -12.33
CA ASP A 240 -15.12 -9.97 -12.36
C ASP A 240 -15.47 -10.95 -11.23
N GLU A 241 -14.48 -11.54 -10.56
CA GLU A 241 -14.66 -12.45 -9.43
C GLU A 241 -14.71 -11.70 -8.08
N LEU A 242 -14.13 -10.50 -7.99
CA LEU A 242 -14.16 -9.65 -6.81
C LEU A 242 -15.51 -8.95 -6.61
N THR A 243 -16.50 -9.71 -6.14
CA THR A 243 -17.86 -9.18 -5.93
C THR A 243 -18.01 -8.33 -4.65
N PRO A 244 -18.95 -7.37 -4.59
CA PRO A 244 -19.27 -6.63 -3.37
C PRO A 244 -19.58 -7.52 -2.16
N ARG A 245 -20.29 -8.64 -2.39
CA ARG A 245 -20.60 -9.60 -1.33
C ARG A 245 -19.32 -10.30 -0.83
N GLY A 246 -18.44 -10.73 -1.73
CA GLY A 246 -17.14 -11.31 -1.37
C GLY A 246 -16.29 -10.35 -0.54
N MET A 247 -16.22 -9.07 -0.93
CA MET A 247 -15.51 -8.05 -0.16
C MET A 247 -16.12 -7.78 1.21
N LEU A 248 -17.46 -7.80 1.36
CA LEU A 248 -18.10 -7.71 2.68
C LEU A 248 -17.79 -8.93 3.55
N THR A 249 -17.80 -10.14 2.96
CA THR A 249 -17.43 -11.38 3.67
C THR A 249 -15.97 -11.32 4.13
N LEU A 250 -15.06 -10.86 3.27
CA LEU A 250 -13.67 -10.66 3.62
C LEU A 250 -13.51 -9.61 4.72
N ALA A 251 -14.19 -8.46 4.61
CA ALA A 251 -14.18 -7.42 5.63
C ALA A 251 -14.71 -7.92 6.98
N GLN A 252 -15.71 -8.80 6.97
CA GLN A 252 -16.22 -9.46 8.17
C GLN A 252 -15.16 -10.36 8.80
N ALA A 253 -14.53 -11.23 8.01
CA ALA A 253 -13.51 -12.16 8.49
C ALA A 253 -12.28 -11.43 9.05
N MET A 254 -11.93 -10.30 8.43
CA MET A 254 -10.79 -9.46 8.79
C MET A 254 -11.13 -8.34 9.78
N ARG A 255 -12.33 -8.32 10.38
CA ARG A 255 -12.77 -7.23 11.27
C ARG A 255 -11.85 -6.99 12.47
N ASP A 256 -11.17 -8.04 12.93
CA ASP A 256 -10.24 -8.01 14.07
C ASP A 256 -8.77 -7.91 13.62
N LEU A 257 -8.51 -7.61 12.34
CA LEU A 257 -7.15 -7.47 11.81
C LEU A 257 -6.40 -6.36 12.54
N ASN A 258 -5.26 -6.72 13.13
CA ASN A 258 -4.34 -5.72 13.66
C ASN A 258 -3.53 -5.08 12.51
N THR A 259 -3.98 -3.93 12.02
CA THR A 259 -3.29 -3.25 10.91
C THR A 259 -1.88 -2.76 11.26
N GLN A 260 -1.56 -2.63 12.56
CA GLN A 260 -0.23 -2.28 13.05
C GLN A 260 0.78 -3.44 12.90
N SER A 261 0.29 -4.67 12.76
CA SER A 261 1.13 -5.85 12.56
C SER A 261 1.21 -6.30 11.11
N ILE A 262 0.56 -5.60 10.18
CA ILE A 262 0.69 -5.87 8.73
C ILE A 262 2.15 -5.64 8.33
N ALA A 263 2.80 -6.72 7.90
CA ALA A 263 4.15 -6.68 7.40
C ALA A 263 4.18 -6.00 6.02
N THR A 264 5.19 -5.15 5.78
CA THR A 264 5.35 -4.42 4.53
C THR A 264 6.73 -4.69 3.95
N TYR A 265 6.77 -5.11 2.70
CA TYR A 265 7.96 -5.51 1.97
C TYR A 265 8.06 -4.74 0.66
N THR A 266 9.27 -4.62 0.14
CA THR A 266 9.52 -4.11 -1.22
C THR A 266 10.43 -5.11 -1.90
N ILE A 267 10.24 -5.39 -3.19
CA ILE A 267 11.17 -6.21 -3.95
C ILE A 267 12.57 -5.58 -3.87
N ASP A 268 13.50 -6.30 -3.25
CA ASP A 268 14.89 -5.90 -3.16
C ASP A 268 15.46 -5.76 -4.57
N SER A 269 16.20 -4.68 -4.79
CA SER A 269 16.74 -4.38 -6.11
C SER A 269 17.96 -3.47 -6.05
N SER A 270 18.74 -3.47 -7.14
CA SER A 270 19.91 -2.62 -7.31
C SER A 270 19.76 -1.73 -8.54
N PRO A 271 20.17 -0.45 -8.48
CA PRO A 271 20.08 0.44 -9.64
C PRO A 271 21.05 0.01 -10.74
N LYS A 272 20.59 0.07 -11.99
CA LYS A 272 21.41 -0.18 -13.18
C LYS A 272 20.99 0.75 -14.31
N ARG A 273 21.92 1.05 -15.23
CA ARG A 273 21.60 1.67 -16.52
C ARG A 273 21.61 0.65 -17.64
N ILE A 274 20.57 0.66 -18.45
CA ILE A 274 20.43 -0.17 -19.66
C ILE A 274 20.05 0.77 -20.81
N GLY A 275 21.00 1.04 -21.71
CA GLY A 275 20.90 2.18 -22.62
C GLY A 275 20.71 3.48 -21.84
N ASP A 276 19.73 4.29 -22.25
CA ASP A 276 19.38 5.55 -21.57
C ASP A 276 18.41 5.37 -20.39
N MET A 277 17.94 4.13 -20.14
CA MET A 277 17.00 3.86 -19.07
C MET A 277 17.72 3.64 -17.75
N SER A 278 17.20 4.28 -16.70
CA SER A 278 17.57 3.98 -15.31
C SER A 278 16.56 2.98 -14.77
N VAL A 279 17.03 1.81 -14.35
CA VAL A 279 16.20 0.65 -14.00
C VAL A 279 16.65 0.05 -12.66
N LEU A 280 15.83 -0.83 -12.10
CA LEU A 280 16.11 -1.56 -10.87
C LEU A 280 16.19 -3.06 -11.18
N ILE A 281 17.33 -3.70 -10.92
CA ILE A 281 17.50 -5.15 -11.13
C ILE A 281 17.03 -5.89 -9.87
N PRO A 282 16.00 -6.75 -9.95
CA PRO A 282 15.52 -7.51 -8.79
C PRO A 282 16.60 -8.42 -8.21
N SER A 283 16.69 -8.47 -6.88
CA SER A 283 17.65 -9.27 -6.10
C SER A 283 16.94 -10.44 -5.40
N LEU A 284 16.45 -11.40 -6.19
CA LEU A 284 15.52 -12.45 -5.72
C LEU A 284 16.19 -13.66 -5.02
N LYS A 285 17.51 -13.73 -5.03
CA LYS A 285 18.28 -14.89 -4.54
C LYS A 285 18.76 -14.76 -3.10
N THR A 286 18.46 -13.65 -2.42
CA THR A 286 18.80 -13.50 -1.00
C THR A 286 17.83 -14.31 -0.15
N ASP A 287 18.30 -14.91 0.94
CA ASP A 287 17.45 -15.69 1.86
C ASP A 287 16.24 -14.88 2.32
N ALA A 288 16.47 -13.62 2.72
CA ALA A 288 15.42 -12.70 3.13
C ALA A 288 14.36 -12.47 2.03
N MET A 289 14.77 -12.29 0.77
CA MET A 289 13.80 -12.09 -0.31
C MET A 289 13.07 -13.38 -0.66
N GLN A 290 13.73 -14.55 -0.56
CA GLN A 290 13.08 -15.84 -0.76
C GLN A 290 12.02 -16.14 0.31
N GLU A 291 12.28 -15.79 1.58
CA GLU A 291 11.31 -15.90 2.67
C GLU A 291 10.08 -15.03 2.41
N VAL A 292 10.29 -13.77 2.00
CA VAL A 292 9.19 -12.88 1.63
C VAL A 292 8.41 -13.42 0.45
N LEU A 293 9.07 -13.83 -0.64
CA LEU A 293 8.40 -14.39 -1.81
C LEU A 293 7.59 -15.64 -1.44
N ALA A 294 8.09 -16.50 -0.55
CA ALA A 294 7.37 -17.69 -0.12
C ALA A 294 6.02 -17.37 0.53
N ILE A 295 5.89 -16.24 1.24
CA ILE A 295 4.60 -15.76 1.77
C ILE A 295 3.64 -15.49 0.61
N PHE A 296 4.04 -14.68 -0.37
CA PHE A 296 3.19 -14.28 -1.49
C PHE A 296 2.96 -15.40 -2.51
N GLN A 297 3.81 -16.43 -2.55
CA GLN A 297 3.61 -17.62 -3.37
C GLN A 297 2.70 -18.66 -2.70
N GLY A 298 2.19 -18.40 -1.49
CA GLY A 298 1.38 -19.35 -0.73
C GLY A 298 2.17 -20.55 -0.17
N ARG A 299 3.50 -20.44 -0.09
CA ARG A 299 4.41 -21.50 0.41
C ARG A 299 4.78 -21.32 1.89
N SER A 300 4.43 -20.17 2.47
CA SER A 300 4.67 -19.81 3.87
C SER A 300 3.44 -19.05 4.41
N PRO A 301 3.05 -19.25 5.68
CA PRO A 301 2.00 -18.45 6.28
C PRO A 301 2.38 -16.96 6.30
N VAL A 302 1.37 -16.09 6.34
CA VAL A 302 1.61 -14.69 6.68
C VAL A 302 2.09 -14.66 8.13
N VAL A 303 3.29 -14.14 8.36
CA VAL A 303 3.83 -13.96 9.71
C VAL A 303 3.96 -12.48 10.00
N ALA A 304 3.16 -12.00 10.95
CA ALA A 304 3.28 -10.68 11.54
C ALA A 304 4.55 -10.61 12.40
N GLN A 305 5.73 -10.43 11.79
CA GLN A 305 6.95 -10.11 12.54
C GLN A 305 7.16 -8.59 12.59
N GLY A 306 7.24 -8.08 13.82
CA GLY A 306 7.77 -6.75 14.10
C GLY A 306 9.14 -6.58 13.45
N ALA A 307 9.26 -5.57 12.60
CA ALA A 307 10.42 -5.34 11.77
C ALA A 307 11.72 -5.18 12.57
N SER A 308 12.65 -6.13 12.40
CA SER A 308 14.08 -5.84 12.28
C SER A 308 14.83 -7.02 11.66
N LEU A 309 14.71 -7.21 10.34
CA LEU A 309 15.77 -7.90 9.60
C LEU A 309 16.75 -6.85 9.08
N ARG A 310 17.79 -6.59 9.88
CA ARG A 310 19.09 -6.16 9.36
C ARG A 310 20.23 -6.86 10.09
N ALA A 311 21.06 -7.48 9.25
CA ALA A 311 22.50 -7.75 9.38
C ALA A 311 22.97 -8.83 10.37
N ASN A 312 23.52 -9.90 9.78
CA ASN A 312 24.60 -10.77 10.26
C ASN A 312 25.10 -10.56 11.70
N ASN A 313 24.95 -11.58 12.53
CA ASN A 313 26.11 -12.28 13.06
C ASN A 313 25.72 -13.68 13.56
N SER A 314 26.51 -14.65 13.13
CA SER A 314 26.56 -16.01 13.61
C SER A 314 26.61 -16.05 15.14
N SER A 315 25.77 -16.87 15.78
CA SER A 315 26.08 -17.66 16.98
C SER A 315 24.86 -18.47 17.43
N ASN A 316 25.15 -19.69 17.87
CA ASN A 316 24.22 -20.76 18.24
C ASN A 316 23.19 -20.40 19.33
N PHE A 317 22.05 -21.11 19.27
CA PHE A 317 21.01 -21.19 20.30
C PHE A 317 21.56 -21.50 21.71
N ALA A 318 21.01 -20.82 22.72
CA ALA A 318 20.67 -21.42 24.02
C ALA A 318 19.58 -20.59 24.71
N LEU A 319 18.47 -21.24 25.08
CA LEU A 319 17.44 -20.71 25.97
C LEU A 319 17.98 -20.67 27.41
N ALA A 320 18.00 -19.48 28.03
CA ALA A 320 18.10 -19.33 29.48
C ALA A 320 17.34 -18.09 29.93
N SER A 321 16.41 -18.29 30.85
CA SER A 321 15.62 -17.23 31.50
C SER A 321 16.49 -16.46 32.49
N TYR A 322 16.52 -15.13 32.45
CA TYR A 322 16.96 -14.31 33.60
C TYR A 322 16.20 -12.99 33.72
N ARG A 323 16.02 -12.59 34.99
CA ARG A 323 15.18 -11.50 35.49
C ARG A 323 15.64 -10.10 35.10
N ILE A 324 14.65 -9.22 35.13
CA ILE A 324 14.59 -7.78 34.85
C ILE A 324 15.70 -7.00 35.57
N GLY A 325 16.55 -6.33 34.79
CA GLY A 325 17.39 -5.23 35.21
C GLY A 325 17.06 -4.00 34.37
N SER A 326 16.86 -2.87 35.02
CA SER A 326 16.49 -1.57 34.43
C SER A 326 17.51 -1.14 33.38
N VAL A 327 17.20 -1.29 32.10
CA VAL A 327 17.99 -0.73 31.00
C VAL A 327 17.32 0.56 30.56
N THR A 328 18.00 1.68 30.81
CA THR A 328 17.73 2.94 30.11
C THR A 328 17.85 2.68 28.61
N LEU A 329 16.72 2.71 27.91
CA LEU A 329 16.66 2.53 26.46
C LEU A 329 17.56 3.58 25.78
N PRO A 330 18.52 3.18 24.93
CA PRO A 330 19.19 4.14 24.07
C PRO A 330 18.14 4.74 23.14
N ALA A 331 18.20 6.05 22.94
CA ALA A 331 17.32 6.76 22.03
C ALA A 331 17.37 6.09 20.65
N ILE A 332 16.25 5.47 20.26
CA ILE A 332 16.06 4.92 18.93
C ILE A 332 16.27 6.09 17.97
N ALA A 333 17.34 6.01 17.16
CA ALA A 333 17.55 6.93 16.05
C ALA A 333 16.29 6.91 15.19
N ARG A 334 15.53 8.01 15.27
CA ARG A 334 14.23 8.20 14.64
C ARG A 334 14.35 8.04 13.13
N THR A 335 13.29 7.51 12.54
CA THR A 335 13.04 7.38 11.11
C THR A 335 13.48 8.62 10.33
N THR A 336 14.28 8.42 9.28
CA THR A 336 14.97 9.46 8.50
C THR A 336 14.05 10.30 7.60
N ASP A 337 12.72 10.16 7.73
CA ASP A 337 11.70 10.77 6.88
C ASP A 337 10.67 11.64 7.65
N GLY A 338 10.86 11.82 8.96
CA GLY A 338 10.03 12.68 9.80
C GLY A 338 8.61 12.15 10.08
N VAL A 339 8.29 10.92 9.65
CA VAL A 339 7.02 10.24 9.91
C VAL A 339 7.22 9.26 11.07
N VAL A 340 6.34 9.34 12.08
CA VAL A 340 6.38 8.41 13.22
C VAL A 340 5.80 7.06 12.77
N PRO A 341 6.37 5.93 13.22
CA PRO A 341 5.75 4.63 13.01
C PRO A 341 4.26 4.63 13.37
N PRO A 342 3.42 3.81 12.70
CA PRO A 342 1.96 3.75 12.89
C PRO A 342 1.45 3.51 14.32
N ASN A 343 2.35 3.25 15.26
CA ASN A 343 2.04 2.86 16.63
C ASN A 343 1.98 4.04 17.61
N ASP A 344 2.08 5.29 17.15
CA ASP A 344 1.88 6.46 18.02
C ASP A 344 0.43 6.50 18.53
N PRO A 345 0.19 6.33 19.85
CA PRO A 345 -1.16 6.37 20.42
C PRO A 345 -1.87 7.69 20.19
N ALA A 346 -1.13 8.79 19.97
CA ALA A 346 -1.69 10.12 19.73
C ALA A 346 -2.32 10.28 18.34
N CYS A 347 -2.12 9.31 17.43
CA CYS A 347 -2.64 9.34 16.07
C CYS A 347 -3.54 8.14 15.72
N ARG A 348 -4.15 7.53 16.75
CA ARG A 348 -5.24 6.55 16.61
C ARG A 348 -6.56 7.21 16.22
#